data_AF-R1GHA2-F1
#
_entry.id   AF-R1GHA2-F1
#
_cell.length_a   1.000
_cell.length_b   1.000
_cell.length_c   1.000
_cell.angle_alpha   90.00
_cell.angle_beta   90.00
_cell.angle_gamma   90.00
#
_symmetry.space_group_name_H-M   'P 1'
#
loop_
_entity.id
_entity.type
_entity.pdbx_description
1 polymer ?
#
loop_
_entity_poly.entity_id
_entity_poly.type
_entity_poly.pdbx_seq_one_letter_code
_entity_poly.pdbx_strand_id
1 'polypeptide(L)'
;MPTYRVLVRGKFDRPTEAVREKLRADSGGEGGLTGMSFSEGGTLSYSNHLSGFSFRIAVEVPVGSDATARAHDHAELMAMELLEREGYPYRDLTVSSTCMDDVKINRR
;
A
#
# COMPACT_ATOMS: atom_id res chain seq x y z
N MET A 1 -20.13 1.93 7.65
CA MET A 1 -18.94 1.08 7.48
C MET A 1 -17.75 1.93 7.91
N PRO A 2 -16.97 1.56 8.93
CA PRO A 2 -15.75 2.28 9.26
C PRO A 2 -14.75 2.26 8.09
N THR A 3 -14.13 3.40 7.83
CA THR A 3 -13.05 3.52 6.85
C THR A 3 -11.71 3.29 7.55
N TYR A 4 -10.93 2.35 7.02
CA TYR A 4 -9.58 2.07 7.45
C TYR A 4 -8.60 2.64 6.44
N ARG A 5 -7.64 3.43 6.92
CA ARG A 5 -6.46 3.79 6.14
C ARG A 5 -5.41 2.72 6.37
N VAL A 6 -5.18 1.90 5.35
CA VAL A 6 -4.25 0.77 5.42
C VAL A 6 -2.98 1.10 4.65
N LEU A 7 -1.86 0.75 5.26
CA LEU A 7 -0.52 0.96 4.75
C LEU A 7 0.21 -0.37 4.75
N VAL A 8 0.43 -0.89 3.54
CA VAL A 8 1.24 -2.06 3.27
C VAL A 8 2.64 -1.58 2.91
N ARG A 9 3.66 -2.14 3.55
CA ARG A 9 5.06 -1.84 3.26
C ARG A 9 5.77 -3.11 2.86
N GLY A 10 6.74 -3.00 1.98
CA GLY A 10 7.54 -4.14 1.55
C GLY A 10 8.84 -3.72 0.89
N LYS A 11 9.61 -4.73 0.48
CA LYS A 11 10.85 -4.55 -0.27
C LYS A 11 10.73 -5.25 -1.61
N PHE A 12 11.36 -4.70 -2.65
CA PHE A 12 11.47 -5.40 -3.92
C PHE A 12 12.43 -6.58 -3.78
N ASP A 13 12.02 -7.77 -4.23
CA ASP A 13 12.85 -8.97 -4.17
C ASP A 13 13.72 -9.09 -5.41
N ARG A 14 14.97 -8.61 -5.31
CA ARG A 14 16.01 -8.72 -6.35
C ARG A 14 15.46 -8.48 -7.77
N PRO A 15 14.82 -7.32 -8.04
CA PRO A 15 14.25 -7.04 -9.35
C PRO A 15 15.34 -7.07 -10.43
N THR A 16 15.01 -7.64 -11.59
CA THR A 16 15.88 -7.64 -12.78
C THR A 16 16.15 -6.21 -13.25
N GLU A 17 17.17 -6.01 -14.07
CA GLU A 17 17.51 -4.68 -14.58
C GLU A 17 16.35 -4.04 -15.37
N ALA A 18 15.62 -4.83 -16.16
CA ALA A 18 14.42 -4.37 -16.87
C ALA A 18 13.33 -3.88 -15.91
N VAL A 19 13.05 -4.62 -14.83
CA VAL A 19 12.06 -4.22 -13.83
C VAL A 19 12.52 -2.98 -13.06
N ARG A 20 13.81 -2.88 -12.76
CA ARG A 20 14.40 -1.69 -12.12
C ARG A 20 14.28 -0.45 -13.00
N GLU A 21 14.49 -0.58 -14.30
CA GLU A 21 14.34 0.53 -15.24
C GLU A 21 12.88 1.00 -15.32
N LYS A 22 11.93 0.05 -15.42
CA LYS A 22 10.49 0.34 -15.38
C LYS A 22 10.09 1.06 -14.09
N LEU A 23 10.51 0.54 -12.93
CA LEU A 23 10.26 1.17 -11.63
C LEU A 23 10.88 2.57 -11.56
N ARG A 24 12.13 2.76 -12.02
CA ARG A 24 12.74 4.09 -12.01
C ARG A 24 12.01 5.09 -12.91
N ALA A 25 11.59 4.66 -14.10
CA ALA A 25 10.81 5.50 -15.01
C ALA A 25 9.47 5.93 -14.37
N ASP A 26 8.79 5.00 -13.68
CA ASP A 26 7.51 5.26 -13.02
C ASP A 26 7.66 6.06 -11.71
N SER A 27 8.79 5.92 -10.99
CA SER A 27 9.08 6.68 -9.76
C SER A 27 9.27 8.18 -9.96
N GLY A 28 9.49 8.63 -11.20
CA GLY A 28 9.48 10.04 -11.59
C GLY A 28 8.09 10.62 -11.83
N GLY A 29 7.05 9.78 -11.88
CA GLY A 29 5.65 10.13 -12.11
C GLY A 29 4.76 9.88 -10.90
N GLU A 30 3.64 9.17 -11.09
CA GLU A 30 2.67 8.88 -10.03
C GLU A 30 3.19 7.89 -8.95
N GLY A 31 4.16 7.03 -9.29
CA GLY A 31 4.78 6.07 -8.37
C GLY A 31 5.82 6.68 -7.40
N GLY A 32 6.12 7.98 -7.56
CA GLY A 32 7.08 8.71 -6.73
C GLY A 32 6.56 9.09 -5.33
N LEU A 33 7.37 9.84 -4.59
CA LEU A 33 7.04 10.34 -3.23
C LEU A 33 5.79 11.26 -3.18
N THR A 34 5.27 11.68 -4.33
CA THR A 34 4.05 12.47 -4.50
C THR A 34 2.77 11.66 -4.34
N GLY A 35 2.81 10.32 -4.47
CA GLY A 35 1.68 9.41 -4.30
C GLY A 35 1.28 9.14 -2.84
N MET A 36 1.30 10.14 -1.96
CA MET A 36 1.06 9.95 -0.52
C MET A 36 -0.41 9.87 -0.10
N SER A 37 -1.34 9.83 -1.06
CA SER A 37 -2.78 9.82 -0.80
C SER A 37 -3.30 8.41 -0.52
N PHE A 38 -4.29 8.30 0.39
CA PHE A 38 -5.07 7.08 0.57
C PHE A 38 -6.27 7.13 -0.37
N SER A 39 -6.17 6.46 -1.51
CA SER A 39 -7.28 6.32 -2.48
C SER A 39 -7.97 4.96 -2.32
N GLU A 40 -9.21 4.83 -2.79
CA GLU A 40 -9.96 3.58 -2.82
C GLU A 40 -9.30 2.53 -3.74
N GLY A 41 -8.70 2.99 -4.85
CA GLY A 41 -7.93 2.13 -5.76
C GLY A 41 -6.51 1.80 -5.27
N GLY A 42 -6.11 2.40 -4.14
CA GLY A 42 -4.76 2.31 -3.60
C GLY A 42 -3.71 3.09 -4.40
N THR A 43 -2.63 3.43 -3.73
CA THR A 43 -1.52 4.20 -4.32
C THR A 43 -0.20 3.57 -3.90
N LEU A 44 0.57 3.13 -4.89
CA LEU A 44 1.91 2.59 -4.69
C LEU A 44 2.91 3.74 -4.71
N SER A 45 3.73 3.86 -3.67
CA SER A 45 4.83 4.83 -3.59
C SER A 45 6.14 4.12 -3.28
N TYR A 46 7.20 4.53 -3.97
CA TYR A 46 8.53 4.02 -3.70
C TYR A 46 9.59 5.05 -4.07
N SER A 47 10.80 4.86 -3.57
CA SER A 47 11.92 5.76 -3.83
C SER A 47 12.76 5.26 -5.01
N ASN A 48 13.48 6.17 -5.68
CA ASN A 48 14.36 5.85 -6.81
C ASN A 48 15.50 4.85 -6.46
N HIS A 49 15.82 4.72 -5.17
CA HIS A 49 16.78 3.74 -4.66
C HIS A 49 16.20 2.31 -4.60
N LEU A 50 14.89 2.13 -4.81
CA LEU A 50 14.18 0.85 -4.77
C LEU A 50 14.46 0.04 -3.49
N SER A 51 14.76 0.74 -2.38
CA SER A 51 15.04 0.12 -1.08
C SER A 51 13.80 -0.50 -0.44
N GLY A 52 12.62 0.02 -0.80
CA GLY A 52 11.32 -0.47 -0.39
C GLY A 52 10.20 0.33 -1.03
N PHE A 53 8.99 -0.19 -0.88
CA PHE A 53 7.76 0.42 -1.34
C PHE A 53 6.74 0.51 -0.22
N SER A 54 5.74 1.35 -0.44
CA SER A 54 4.60 1.55 0.44
C SER A 54 3.35 1.67 -0.41
N PHE A 55 2.36 0.82 -0.16
CA PHE A 55 1.05 0.88 -0.78
C PHE A 55 0.04 1.39 0.23
N ARG A 56 -0.65 2.49 -0.12
CA ARG A 56 -1.63 3.17 0.74
C ARG A 56 -3.01 3.01 0.12
N ILE A 57 -3.97 2.50 0.88
CA ILE A 57 -5.34 2.31 0.42
C ILE A 57 -6.34 2.66 1.50
N ALA A 58 -7.47 3.26 1.11
CA ALA A 58 -8.63 3.45 1.96
C ALA A 58 -9.59 2.28 1.75
N VAL A 59 -9.87 1.52 2.80
CA VAL A 59 -10.74 0.34 2.74
C VAL A 59 -11.95 0.57 3.64
N GLU A 60 -13.14 0.46 3.08
CA GLU A 60 -14.39 0.44 3.84
C GLU A 60 -14.76 -1.00 4.16
N VAL A 61 -14.92 -1.31 5.44
CA VAL A 61 -15.31 -2.65 5.89
C VAL A 61 -16.57 -2.58 6.74
N PRO A 62 -17.43 -3.62 6.71
CA PRO A 62 -18.54 -3.73 7.65
C PRO A 62 -18.02 -3.82 9.09
N VAL A 63 -18.77 -3.22 10.02
CA VAL A 63 -18.45 -3.24 11.45
C VAL A 63 -18.50 -4.68 11.98
N GLY A 64 -17.52 -5.05 12.80
CA GLY A 64 -17.40 -6.36 13.42
C GLY A 64 -16.04 -6.52 14.09
N SER A 65 -15.88 -7.53 14.95
CA SER A 65 -14.61 -7.81 15.64
C SER A 65 -13.46 -8.05 14.66
N ASP A 66 -13.74 -8.57 13.47
CA ASP A 66 -12.75 -8.87 12.43
C ASP A 66 -12.53 -7.71 11.43
N ALA A 67 -13.12 -6.54 11.66
CA ALA A 67 -13.06 -5.42 10.71
C ALA A 67 -11.61 -5.03 10.36
N THR A 68 -10.73 -4.93 11.36
CA THR A 68 -9.31 -4.62 11.15
C THR A 68 -8.61 -5.70 10.32
N ALA A 69 -8.84 -6.99 10.64
CA ALA A 69 -8.23 -8.10 9.92
C ALA A 69 -8.70 -8.14 8.46
N ARG A 70 -9.99 -7.90 8.20
CA ARG A 70 -10.53 -7.80 6.83
C ARG A 70 -9.93 -6.63 6.05
N ALA A 71 -9.74 -5.49 6.69
CA ALA A 71 -9.11 -4.34 6.05
C ALA A 71 -7.64 -4.65 5.68
N HIS A 72 -6.92 -5.40 6.53
CA HIS A 72 -5.54 -5.82 6.26
C HIS A 72 -5.49 -6.79 5.08
N ASP A 73 -6.30 -7.85 5.12
CA ASP A 73 -6.36 -8.89 4.08
C ASP A 73 -6.70 -8.29 2.72
N HIS A 74 -7.70 -7.40 2.68
CA HIS A 74 -8.08 -6.70 1.45
C HIS A 74 -6.96 -5.80 0.90
N ALA A 75 -6.30 -5.03 1.77
CA ALA A 75 -5.21 -4.16 1.36
C ALA A 75 -3.96 -4.94 0.90
N GLU A 76 -3.66 -6.05 1.57
CA GLU A 76 -2.55 -6.93 1.21
C GLU A 76 -2.81 -7.58 -0.15
N LEU A 77 -4.02 -8.13 -0.37
CA LEU A 77 -4.42 -8.72 -1.64
C LEU A 77 -4.31 -7.72 -2.78
N MET A 78 -4.85 -6.51 -2.62
CA MET A 78 -4.76 -5.45 -3.64
C MET A 78 -3.31 -5.05 -3.95
N ALA A 79 -2.45 -5.00 -2.92
CA ALA A 79 -1.03 -4.72 -3.11
C ALA A 79 -0.34 -5.85 -3.89
N MET A 80 -0.60 -7.10 -3.53
CA MET A 80 -0.06 -8.28 -4.21
C MET A 80 -0.52 -8.33 -5.67
N GLU A 81 -1.81 -8.17 -5.95
CA GLU A 81 -2.34 -8.17 -7.31
C GLU A 81 -1.73 -7.07 -8.17
N LEU A 82 -1.56 -5.85 -7.64
CA LEU A 82 -0.91 -4.77 -8.36
C LEU A 82 0.56 -5.09 -8.65
N LEU A 83 1.30 -5.58 -7.66
CA LEU A 83 2.71 -5.93 -7.82
C LEU A 83 2.89 -7.08 -8.82
N GLU A 84 2.04 -8.11 -8.77
CA GLU A 84 2.07 -9.24 -9.69
C GLU A 84 1.68 -8.82 -11.11
N ARG A 85 0.62 -8.01 -11.27
CA ARG A 85 0.20 -7.48 -12.58
C ARG A 85 1.30 -6.66 -13.24
N GLU A 86 2.04 -5.87 -12.45
CA GLU A 86 3.13 -5.05 -12.97
C GLU A 86 4.45 -5.82 -13.14
N GLY A 87 4.54 -7.05 -12.60
CA GLY A 87 5.73 -7.89 -12.62
C GLY A 87 6.81 -7.45 -11.62
N TYR A 88 6.42 -6.82 -10.52
CA TYR A 88 7.31 -6.33 -9.48
C TYR A 88 7.52 -7.40 -8.40
N PRO A 89 8.70 -8.04 -8.32
CA PRO A 89 8.95 -9.03 -7.29
C PRO A 89 9.02 -8.34 -5.92
N TYR A 90 8.41 -8.93 -4.90
CA TYR A 90 8.28 -8.34 -3.57
C TYR A 90 8.57 -9.35 -2.46
N ARG A 91 8.93 -8.83 -1.29
CA ARG A 91 9.17 -9.60 -0.05
C ARG A 91 8.94 -8.73 1.18
N ASP A 92 8.91 -9.38 2.34
CA ASP A 92 8.92 -8.70 3.65
C ASP A 92 7.71 -7.76 3.81
N LEU A 93 6.52 -8.22 3.39
CA LEU A 93 5.29 -7.45 3.48
C LEU A 93 4.91 -7.24 4.96
N THR A 94 4.57 -6.01 5.30
CA THR A 94 4.06 -5.61 6.61
C THR A 94 2.84 -4.74 6.42
N VAL A 95 1.73 -5.10 7.06
CA VAL A 95 0.47 -4.37 6.96
C VAL A 95 0.20 -3.64 8.28
N SER A 96 -0.26 -2.40 8.17
CA SER A 96 -0.66 -1.58 9.30
C SER A 96 -1.89 -0.76 8.92
N SER A 97 -2.80 -0.51 9.86
CA SER A 97 -4.02 0.25 9.56
C SER A 97 -4.36 1.22 10.67
N THR A 98 -5.04 2.30 10.29
CA THR A 98 -5.67 3.23 11.23
C THR A 98 -7.17 3.30 10.92
N CYS A 99 -8.00 3.01 11.93
CA CYS A 99 -9.45 3.21 11.84
C CYS A 99 -9.75 4.71 11.95
N MET A 100 -10.36 5.29 10.93
CA MET A 100 -10.68 6.72 10.94
C MET A 100 -11.79 7.09 11.92
N ASP A 101 -12.59 6.11 12.35
CA ASP A 101 -13.60 6.30 13.40
C ASP A 101 -12.95 6.42 14.78
N ASP A 102 -11.88 5.64 15.04
CA ASP A 102 -11.09 5.69 16.29
C ASP A 102 -10.31 7.02 16.43
N VAL A 103 -9.81 7.55 15.30
CA VAL A 103 -9.09 8.84 15.29
C VAL A 103 -10.00 10.01 15.69
N LYS A 104 -11.32 9.95 15.40
CA LYS A 104 -12.26 11.00 15.83
C LYS A 104 -12.40 11.07 17.35
N ILE A 105 -12.14 9.98 18.06
CA ILE A 105 -12.20 9.90 19.52
C ILE A 105 -10.99 10.61 20.17
N ASN A 106 -9.87 10.77 19.44
CA ASN A 106 -8.61 11.34 19.92
C ASN A 106 -8.35 12.79 19.44
N ARG A 107 -9.36 13.67 19.49
CA ARG A 107 -9.13 15.12 19.46
C ARG A 107 -8.90 15.61 20.89
N ARG A 108 -7.64 15.76 21.30
CA ARG A 108 -7.23 16.56 22.47
C ARG A 108 -6.86 17.97 22.02
#